data_AF-A0A1F3ZVT5-F1
#
_entry.id   AF-A0A1F3ZVT5-F1
#
_cell.length_a   1.000
_cell.length_b   1.000
_cell.length_c   1.000
_cell.angle_alpha   90.00
_cell.angle_beta   90.00
_cell.angle_gamma   90.00
#
_symmetry.space_group_name_H-M   'P 1'
#
loop_
_entity.id
_entity.type
_entity.pdbx_description
1 polymer ?
#
loop_
_entity_poly.entity_id
_entity_poly.type
_entity_poly.pdbx_seq_one_letter_code
_entity_poly.pdbx_strand_id
1 'polypeptide(L)' 'MLAPRPTSLDGKVIGLLNNTKDLVEVLLDEVQDLLQKDFPRAQFRHFRKESVSGAAPDLMEEMATCDAVVTAVGD' A
#
# COMPACT_ATOMS: atom_id res chain seq x y z
N MET A 1 -13.54 7.39 -12.57
CA MET A 1 -13.05 6.24 -13.37
C MET A 1 -12.18 5.40 -12.44
N LEU A 2 -12.36 4.09 -12.37
CA LEU A 2 -11.52 3.23 -11.53
C LEU A 2 -10.19 2.94 -12.24
N ALA A 3 -9.10 2.80 -11.48
CA ALA A 3 -7.80 2.43 -12.04
C ALA A 3 -7.86 1.06 -12.72
N PRO A 4 -7.17 0.85 -13.86
CA PRO A 4 -7.13 -0.44 -14.53
C PRO A 4 -6.47 -1.48 -13.62
N ARG A 5 -7.03 -2.69 -13.57
CA ARG A 5 -6.44 -3.79 -12.78
C ARG A 5 -5.11 -4.23 -13.42
N PRO A 6 -3.99 -4.21 -12.69
CA PRO A 6 -2.73 -4.72 -13.20
C PRO A 6 -2.82 -6.25 -13.40
N THR A 7 -2.18 -6.74 -14.45
CA THR A 7 -2.08 -8.20 -14.73
C THR A 7 -0.93 -8.86 -13.98
N SER A 8 0.02 -8.07 -13.47
CA SER A 8 1.16 -8.47 -12.62
C SER A 8 1.65 -7.28 -11.81
N LEU A 9 2.31 -7.53 -10.67
CA LEU A 9 2.96 -6.50 -9.84
C LEU A 9 4.46 -6.34 -10.15
N ASP A 10 5.03 -7.19 -10.99
CA ASP A 10 6.45 -7.09 -11.36
C ASP A 10 6.73 -5.76 -12.10
N GLY A 11 7.75 -5.03 -11.63
CA GLY A 11 8.11 -3.71 -12.16
C GLY A 11 7.13 -2.59 -11.78
N LYS A 12 6.21 -2.86 -10.85
CA LYS A 12 5.22 -1.91 -10.33
C LYS A 12 5.63 -1.36 -8.96
N VAL A 13 5.17 -0.16 -8.66
CA VAL A 13 5.31 0.47 -7.34
C VAL A 13 4.02 0.26 -6.56
N ILE A 14 4.11 -0.46 -5.44
CA ILE A 14 3.00 -0.79 -4.56
C ILE A 14 3.09 0.05 -3.28
N GLY A 15 2.06 0.85 -3.02
CA GLY A 15 1.94 1.61 -1.78
C GLY A 15 1.33 0.76 -0.67
N LEU A 16 1.98 0.69 0.50
CA LEU A 16 1.47 0.07 1.72
C LEU A 16 1.02 1.16 2.67
N LEU A 17 -0.29 1.33 2.82
CA LEU A 17 -0.90 2.39 3.61
C LEU A 17 -1.28 1.88 5.00
N ASN A 18 -0.52 2.31 6.00
CA ASN A 18 -0.90 2.17 7.40
C ASN A 18 -2.00 3.19 7.73
N ASN A 19 -3.22 2.69 7.95
CA ASN A 19 -4.38 3.50 8.28
C ASN A 19 -4.55 3.77 9.78
N THR A 20 -3.52 3.54 10.59
CA THR A 20 -3.44 3.76 12.04
C THR A 20 -4.32 2.87 12.93
N LYS A 21 -4.93 1.82 12.38
CA LYS A 21 -5.55 0.77 13.20
C LYS A 21 -4.49 -0.13 13.84
N ASP A 22 -4.88 -0.83 14.89
CA ASP A 22 -4.03 -1.79 15.58
C ASP A 22 -3.58 -2.91 14.62
N LEU A 23 -2.36 -3.40 14.84
CA LEU A 23 -1.72 -4.49 14.09
C LEU A 23 -1.55 -4.29 12.57
N VAL A 24 -1.95 -3.16 12.01
CA VAL A 24 -1.84 -2.90 10.57
C VAL A 24 -0.41 -2.95 10.07
N GLU A 25 0.55 -2.50 10.88
CA GLU A 25 1.97 -2.55 10.52
C GLU A 25 2.44 -3.99 10.32
N VAL A 26 2.15 -4.88 11.28
CA VAL A 26 2.47 -6.31 11.20
C VAL A 26 1.82 -6.97 9.98
N LEU A 27 0.53 -6.68 9.75
CA LEU A 27 -0.19 -7.23 8.60
C LEU A 27 0.40 -6.75 7.26
N LEU A 28 0.80 -5.48 7.17
CA LEU A 28 1.40 -4.94 5.95
C LEU A 28 2.80 -5.51 5.69
N ASP A 29 3.58 -5.74 6.74
CA ASP A 29 4.89 -6.38 6.62
C ASP A 29 4.75 -7.82 6.10
N GLU A 30 3.81 -8.61 6.65
CA GLU A 30 3.53 -9.96 6.16
C GLU A 30 3.05 -9.97 4.70
N VAL A 31 2.17 -9.03 4.35
CA VAL A 31 1.70 -8.88 2.96
C VAL A 31 2.84 -8.50 2.04
N GLN A 32 3.75 -7.61 2.46
CA GLN A 32 4.92 -7.26 1.68
C GLN A 32 5.78 -8.49 1.41
N ASP A 33 6.09 -9.28 2.43
CA ASP A 33 6.94 -10.47 2.30
C ASP A 33 6.34 -11.49 1.32
N LEU A 34 5.02 -11.71 1.41
CA LEU A 34 4.30 -12.59 0.48
C LEU A 34 4.33 -12.05 -0.96
N LEU A 35 4.04 -10.76 -1.14
CA LEU A 35 4.04 -10.15 -2.47
C LEU A 35 5.44 -10.08 -3.08
N GLN A 36 6.47 -9.80 -2.29
CA GLN A 36 7.86 -9.75 -2.76
C GLN A 36 8.37 -11.14 -3.16
N LYS A 37 7.90 -12.19 -2.50
CA LYS A 37 8.20 -13.58 -2.88
C LYS A 37 7.58 -13.95 -4.23
N ASP A 38 6.33 -13.58 -4.46
CA ASP A 38 5.61 -13.93 -5.69
C ASP A 38 5.94 -12.98 -6.86
N PHE A 39 6.30 -11.73 -6.57
CA PHE A 39 6.63 -10.66 -7.52
C PHE A 39 7.96 -9.98 -7.15
N PRO A 40 9.10 -10.64 -7.38
CA PRO A 40 10.40 -10.19 -6.90
C PRO A 40 10.89 -8.86 -7.50
N ARG A 41 10.25 -8.35 -8.57
CA ARG A 41 10.57 -7.04 -9.16
C ARG A 41 9.59 -5.94 -8.76
N ALA A 42 8.60 -6.24 -7.91
CA ALA A 42 7.76 -5.20 -7.33
C ALA A 42 8.60 -4.31 -6.41
N GLN A 43 8.25 -3.03 -6.35
CA GLN A 43 8.83 -2.05 -5.44
C GLN A 43 7.77 -1.63 -4.43
N PHE A 44 8.16 -1.42 -3.18
CA PHE A 44 7.24 -1.08 -2.10
C PHE A 44 7.53 0.32 -1.55
N ARG A 45 6.48 1.09 -1.28
CA ARG A 45 6.54 2.39 -0.61
C ARG A 45 5.59 2.38 0.58
N HIS A 46 6.06 2.86 1.73
CA HIS A 46 5.27 2.88 2.95
C HIS A 46 4.70 4.25 3.20
N PHE A 47 3.43 4.27 3.57
CA PHE A 47 2.68 5.47 3.90
C PHE A 47 1.99 5.26 5.24
N ARG A 48 1.87 6.32 6.03
CA ARG A 48 1.10 6.30 7.28
C ARG A 48 0.21 7.52 7.32
N LYS A 49 -1.09 7.31 7.55
CA LYS A 49 -2.03 8.40 7.74
C LYS A 49 -1.81 9.08 9.10
N GLU A 50 -2.18 10.34 9.20
CA GLU A 50 -2.19 11.03 10.51
C GLU A 50 -3.33 10.52 11.41
N SER A 51 -4.39 9.97 10.82
CA SER A 51 -5.53 9.43 11.56
C SER A 51 -6.26 8.31 10.83
N VAL A 52 -7.19 7.67 11.55
CA VAL A 52 -8.05 6.60 11.02
C VAL A 52 -9.00 7.10 9.94
N SER A 53 -9.33 8.39 9.89
CA SER A 53 -10.24 9.00 8.91
C SER A 53 -9.56 10.11 8.09
N GLY A 54 -9.97 10.25 6.83
CA GLY A 54 -9.31 11.16 5.90
C GLY A 54 -7.85 10.79 5.62
N ALA A 55 -7.24 11.53 4.70
CA ALA A 55 -5.82 11.55 4.40
C ALA A 55 -5.47 12.97 3.97
N ALA A 56 -4.28 13.47 4.34
CA ALA A 56 -3.82 14.77 3.85
C ALA A 56 -3.72 14.77 2.31
N PRO A 57 -4.02 15.89 1.63
CA PRO A 57 -3.90 16.00 0.18
C PRO A 57 -2.51 15.59 -0.33
N ASP A 58 -1.45 16.02 0.34
CA ASP A 58 -0.07 15.70 -0.02
C ASP A 58 0.19 14.18 0.03
N LEU A 59 -0.33 13.51 1.07
CA LEU A 59 -0.24 12.05 1.18
C LEU A 59 -0.97 11.35 0.03
N MET A 60 -2.14 11.87 -0.37
CA MET A 60 -2.88 11.35 -1.51
C MET A 60 -2.15 11.55 -2.83
N GLU A 61 -1.47 12.68 -3.02
CA GLU A 61 -0.64 12.97 -4.19
C GLU A 61 0.58 12.03 -4.26
N GLU A 62 1.25 11.80 -3.14
CA GLU A 62 2.36 10.84 -3.09
C GLU A 62 1.89 9.41 -3.41
N MET A 63 0.76 8.99 -2.82
CA MET A 63 0.17 7.67 -3.09
C MET A 63 -0.29 7.52 -4.54
N ALA A 64 -0.71 8.59 -5.20
CA ALA A 64 -1.11 8.57 -6.61
C ALA A 64 0.07 8.27 -7.56
N THR A 65 1.31 8.36 -7.07
CA THR A 65 2.49 7.92 -7.83
C THR A 65 2.70 6.40 -7.84
N CYS A 66 1.94 5.66 -7.04
CA CYS A 66 1.97 4.20 -7.01
C CYS A 66 1.04 3.60 -8.07
N ASP A 67 1.41 2.44 -8.61
CA ASP A 67 0.55 1.69 -9.55
C ASP A 67 -0.65 1.03 -8.86
N ALA A 68 -0.49 0.68 -7.58
CA ALA A 68 -1.54 0.15 -6.72
C ALA A 68 -1.25 0.48 -5.25
N VAL A 69 -2.30 0.48 -4.43
CA VAL A 69 -2.19 0.73 -2.98
C VAL A 69 -2.94 -0.37 -2.22
N VAL A 70 -2.30 -0.90 -1.17
CA VAL A 70 -2.86 -1.85 -0.22
C VAL A 70 -2.98 -1.17 1.14
N THR A 71 -4.12 -1.35 1.82
CA THR A 71 -4.32 -1.02 3.24
C THR A 71 -4.76 -2.29 3.96
N ALA A 72 -4.45 -2.39 5.24
CA ALA A 72 -4.95 -3.48 6.08
C ALA A 72 -6.07 -3.01 7.02
N VAL A 73 -6.78 -3.97 7.60
CA VAL A 73 -7.71 -3.78 8.71
C VAL A 73 -7.31 -4.80 9.76
N GLY A 74 -6.71 -4.32 10.84
CA GLY A 74 -6.51 -5.08 12.07
C GLY A 74 -7.47 -4.61 13.17
N ASP A 75 -7.63 -5.45 14.18
CA ASP A 75 -8.38 -5.26 15.42
C ASP A 75 -7.47 -5.72 16.58
#